data_AF-A0A1G9H3S8-F1
#
_entry.id   AF-A0A1G9H3S8-F1
#
_cell.length_a   1.000
_cell.length_b   1.000
_cell.length_c   1.000
_cell.angle_alpha   90.00
_cell.angle_beta   90.00
_cell.angle_gamma   90.00
#
_symmetry.space_group_name_H-M   'P 1'
#
loop_
_entity.id
_entity.type
_entity.pdbx_description
1 polymer ?
#
loop_
_entity_poly.entity_id
_entity_poly.type
_entity_poly.pdbx_seq_one_letter_code
_entity_poly.pdbx_strand_id
1 'polypeptide(L)'
;MVGRLFVWAAAATTAAAPTLYSQFLSGGPTSYFYATMFSGWCAGHEINTLLRPAMAVVSSVPLFRYDGTPLIVLAFALWWLSDRRGRPGLGRAVARTAAGVLIFVSLRLLVPLLIDAAAGPHCLAAWGPAELVSFTAYWRIYELVPPILVLIAVRSPRRAFVRRGRPLRVTAAVLTAAATFLVAAQAAPSGRISTEGELDCAGFGDGTARHLSLAEKTFLCDVRGHNDFYGLGGIEMWARSSDAVVLAQGRRLCALAQRYGGNLDTPQVKDAPHGSLRNALGPLCPAAAAWQVREGERRQAEEREYYAKGERACAAHPAHRPRIKPVRQRRTTMWTEFWEINAFDKGFEETMPDETPELVADVVGSAPGMLSFWAARQTGHACVTVESYTRRPPVETRRWKQVVEVGYESPTGSLTLRDGIGNTLGGLIAGGRPGSYRVRVHLRGRELVQAVPWPPDGSVEMLIMVYPGERKSSVIYR
;
A
#
# COMPACT_ATOMS: atom_id res chain seq x y z
N MET A 1 1.24 -18.21 50.91
CA MET A 1 2.05 -17.20 50.17
C MET A 1 2.71 -17.81 48.93
N VAL A 2 3.37 -18.97 49.06
CA VAL A 2 4.04 -19.71 47.96
C VAL A 2 3.18 -19.89 46.70
N GLY A 3 1.93 -20.37 46.82
CA GLY A 3 1.07 -20.57 45.65
C GLY A 3 0.73 -19.29 44.85
N ARG A 4 0.69 -18.11 45.50
CA ARG A 4 0.45 -16.84 44.79
C ARG A 4 1.68 -16.37 44.03
N LEU A 5 2.88 -16.65 44.56
CA LEU A 5 4.13 -16.31 43.91
C LEU A 5 4.25 -17.02 42.55
N PHE A 6 3.88 -18.30 42.50
CA PHE A 6 3.85 -19.07 41.26
C PHE A 6 2.90 -18.47 40.21
N VAL A 7 1.70 -18.03 40.60
CA VAL A 7 0.73 -17.44 39.66
C VAL A 7 1.23 -16.09 39.12
N TRP A 8 1.88 -15.27 39.95
CA TRP A 8 2.50 -14.02 39.50
C TRP A 8 3.69 -14.26 38.55
N ALA A 9 4.54 -15.25 38.86
CA ALA A 9 5.62 -15.65 37.97
C ALA A 9 5.06 -16.14 36.61
N ALA A 10 4.02 -16.98 36.63
CA ALA A 10 3.35 -17.44 35.41
C ALA A 10 2.76 -16.28 34.60
N ALA A 11 2.14 -15.28 35.24
CA ALA A 11 1.63 -14.09 34.56
C ALA A 11 2.74 -13.28 33.88
N ALA A 12 3.88 -13.07 34.56
CA ALA A 12 5.01 -12.35 33.98
C ALA A 12 5.67 -13.13 32.82
N THR A 13 5.86 -14.44 32.98
CA THR A 13 6.45 -15.28 31.93
C THR A 13 5.55 -15.37 30.69
N THR A 14 4.24 -15.54 30.87
CA THR A 14 3.29 -15.58 29.75
C THR A 14 3.16 -14.24 29.04
N ALA A 15 3.28 -13.11 29.74
CA ALA A 15 3.33 -11.79 29.11
C ALA A 15 4.62 -11.59 28.31
N ALA A 16 5.77 -12.06 28.79
CA ALA A 16 7.05 -11.88 28.08
C ALA A 16 7.23 -12.85 26.90
N ALA A 17 6.55 -13.99 26.91
CA ALA A 17 6.76 -15.09 25.96
C ALA A 17 6.62 -14.70 24.47
N PRO A 18 5.62 -13.91 24.01
CA PRO A 18 5.49 -13.56 22.59
C PRO A 18 6.66 -12.72 22.11
N THR A 19 7.07 -11.73 22.91
CA THR A 19 8.21 -10.87 22.55
C THR A 19 9.51 -11.67 22.54
N LEU A 20 9.74 -12.54 23.53
CA LEU A 20 10.92 -13.43 23.55
C LEU A 20 10.90 -14.40 22.35
N TYR A 21 9.74 -15.00 22.04
CA TYR A 21 9.58 -15.85 20.86
C TYR A 21 9.96 -15.10 19.57
N SER A 22 9.47 -13.87 19.40
CA SER A 22 9.81 -13.04 18.25
C SER A 22 11.30 -12.68 18.18
N GLN A 23 11.95 -12.41 19.31
CA GLN A 23 13.37 -12.02 19.30
C GLN A 23 14.32 -13.20 19.07
N PHE A 24 13.98 -14.39 19.59
CA PHE A 24 14.88 -15.55 19.56
C PHE A 24 14.66 -16.50 18.39
N LEU A 25 13.44 -16.63 17.86
CA LEU A 25 13.11 -17.65 16.87
C LEU A 25 12.89 -17.13 15.45
N SER A 26 12.61 -15.83 15.25
CA SER A 26 12.36 -15.30 13.90
C SER A 26 13.61 -14.78 13.17
N GLY A 27 14.82 -14.96 13.72
CA GLY A 27 16.07 -14.74 12.98
C GLY A 27 16.31 -13.32 12.47
N GLY A 28 15.78 -12.30 13.16
CA GLY A 28 15.85 -10.90 12.76
C GLY A 28 14.47 -10.31 12.41
N PRO A 29 14.37 -8.98 12.22
CA PRO A 29 13.13 -8.31 11.84
C PRO A 29 12.82 -8.65 10.38
N THR A 30 12.26 -9.82 10.13
CA THR A 30 11.51 -10.06 8.90
C THR A 30 10.21 -9.27 9.03
N SER A 31 10.27 -7.99 8.67
CA SER A 31 9.09 -7.16 8.48
C SER A 31 8.31 -7.73 7.32
N TYR A 32 7.42 -8.67 7.59
CA TYR A 32 6.34 -8.99 6.66
C TYR A 32 5.44 -7.76 6.60
N PHE A 33 5.75 -6.87 5.66
CA PHE A 33 4.94 -5.69 5.38
C PHE A 33 3.73 -6.16 4.57
N TYR A 34 2.67 -6.55 5.28
CA TYR A 34 1.37 -6.72 4.65
C TYR A 34 0.80 -5.32 4.40
N ALA A 35 1.06 -4.78 3.21
CA ALA A 35 0.32 -3.63 2.70
C ALA A 35 -1.08 -4.10 2.35
N THR A 36 -2.01 -4.01 3.31
CA THR A 36 -3.41 -4.28 3.03
C THR A 36 -4.07 -3.01 2.49
N MET A 37 -4.29 -2.94 1.18
CA MET A 37 -5.18 -1.95 0.58
C MET A 37 -6.60 -2.50 0.62
N PHE A 38 -7.47 -1.93 1.46
CA PHE A 38 -8.89 -2.31 1.48
C PHE A 38 -9.76 -1.10 1.14
N SER A 39 -10.78 -1.34 0.31
CA SER A 39 -11.85 -0.39 0.03
C SER A 39 -13.13 -0.92 0.67
N GLY A 40 -13.60 -0.25 1.74
CA GLY A 40 -14.80 -0.66 2.46
C GLY A 40 -14.93 0.03 3.82
N TRP A 41 -16.17 0.36 4.21
CA TRP A 41 -16.47 1.04 5.46
C TRP A 41 -17.05 0.02 6.45
N CYS A 42 -16.25 -0.43 7.41
CA CYS A 42 -16.68 -1.35 8.46
C CYS A 42 -16.41 -0.74 9.83
N ALA A 43 -17.44 -0.73 10.67
CA ALA A 43 -17.43 0.05 11.91
C ALA A 43 -16.30 -0.36 12.87
N GLY A 44 -16.01 -1.65 12.98
CA GLY A 44 -14.92 -2.15 13.79
C GLY A 44 -13.55 -1.71 13.28
N HIS A 45 -13.30 -1.87 11.99
CA HIS A 45 -12.06 -1.48 11.35
C HIS A 45 -11.81 0.04 11.47
N GLU A 46 -12.86 0.84 11.31
CA GLU A 46 -12.82 2.30 11.51
C GLU A 46 -12.49 2.66 12.97
N ILE A 47 -13.17 2.04 13.95
CA ILE A 47 -12.87 2.24 15.37
C ILE A 47 -11.40 1.89 15.67
N ASN A 48 -10.90 0.78 15.13
CA ASN A 48 -9.50 0.39 15.31
C ASN A 48 -8.52 1.38 14.67
N THR A 49 -8.86 1.90 13.49
CA THR A 49 -8.05 2.89 12.77
C THR A 49 -7.98 4.19 13.57
N LEU A 50 -9.11 4.66 14.13
CA LEU A 50 -9.16 5.83 15.00
C LEU A 50 -8.39 5.63 16.32
N LEU A 51 -8.38 4.42 16.88
CA LEU A 51 -7.65 4.11 18.11
C LEU A 51 -6.15 3.92 17.90
N ARG A 52 -5.69 3.63 16.67
CA ARG A 52 -4.30 3.28 16.38
C ARG A 52 -3.29 4.35 16.84
N PRO A 53 -3.47 5.66 16.59
CA PRO A 53 -2.51 6.69 17.04
C PRO A 53 -2.40 6.78 18.56
N ALA A 54 -3.54 6.76 19.27
CA ALA A 54 -3.56 6.79 20.73
C ALA A 54 -2.83 5.56 21.32
N MET A 55 -2.98 4.41 20.67
CA MET A 55 -2.34 3.17 21.12
C MET A 55 -0.86 3.11 20.83
N ALA A 56 -0.38 3.77 19.77
CA ALA A 56 1.05 3.95 19.56
C ALA A 56 1.67 4.69 20.77
N VAL A 57 1.04 5.75 21.25
CA VAL A 57 1.48 6.48 22.46
C VAL A 57 1.46 5.57 23.69
N VAL A 58 0.38 4.83 23.94
CA VAL A 58 0.29 3.89 25.08
C VAL A 58 1.39 2.82 25.01
N SER A 59 1.62 2.23 23.84
CA SER A 59 2.64 1.19 23.65
C SER A 59 4.07 1.71 23.80
N SER A 60 4.30 3.02 23.62
CA SER A 60 5.60 3.64 23.80
C SER A 60 6.01 3.78 25.27
N VAL A 61 5.02 3.78 26.19
CA VAL A 61 5.27 3.89 27.63
C VAL A 61 5.97 2.61 28.12
N PRO A 62 7.10 2.73 28.86
CA PRO A 62 7.90 1.57 29.27
C PRO A 62 7.14 0.47 30.01
N LEU A 63 6.05 0.83 30.70
CA LEU A 63 5.19 -0.12 31.43
C LEU A 63 4.47 -1.13 30.51
N PHE A 64 4.27 -0.79 29.24
CA PHE A 64 3.58 -1.63 28.24
C PHE A 64 4.54 -2.39 27.31
N ARG A 65 5.86 -2.21 27.46
CA ARG A 65 6.84 -3.02 26.74
C ARG A 65 6.69 -4.49 27.11
N TYR A 66 7.06 -5.39 26.21
CA TYR A 66 6.95 -6.84 26.42
C TYR A 66 5.54 -7.25 26.87
N ASP A 67 4.53 -6.76 26.13
CA ASP A 67 3.11 -7.03 26.35
C ASP A 67 2.63 -6.72 27.80
N GLY A 68 3.24 -5.71 28.43
CA GLY A 68 2.86 -5.26 29.77
C GLY A 68 3.58 -5.97 30.93
N THR A 69 4.62 -6.76 30.66
CA THR A 69 5.41 -7.45 31.69
C THR A 69 5.90 -6.50 32.81
N PRO A 70 6.45 -5.30 32.53
CA PRO A 70 6.89 -4.39 33.59
C PRO A 70 5.74 -3.91 34.49
N LEU A 71 4.56 -3.67 33.92
CA LEU A 71 3.36 -3.33 34.69
C LEU A 71 2.94 -4.47 35.63
N ILE A 72 3.02 -5.72 35.17
CA ILE A 72 2.74 -6.91 36.00
C ILE A 72 3.73 -7.03 37.17
N VAL A 73 5.03 -6.86 36.92
CA VAL A 73 6.08 -6.92 37.97
C VAL A 73 5.90 -5.79 38.99
N LEU A 74 5.59 -4.58 38.53
CA LEU A 74 5.32 -3.45 39.42
C LEU A 74 4.06 -3.69 40.27
N ALA A 75 2.98 -4.19 39.65
CA ALA A 75 1.75 -4.54 40.36
C ALA A 75 1.98 -5.64 41.41
N PHE A 76 2.82 -6.63 41.11
CA PHE A 76 3.24 -7.66 42.06
C PHE A 76 3.99 -7.05 43.25
N ALA A 77 5.00 -6.22 43.00
CA ALA A 77 5.81 -5.59 44.06
C ALA A 77 4.96 -4.72 44.99
N LEU A 78 4.06 -3.91 44.43
CA LEU A 78 3.15 -3.06 45.21
C LEU A 78 2.12 -3.89 45.98
N TRP A 79 1.58 -4.95 45.38
CA TRP A 79 0.70 -5.89 46.06
C TRP A 79 1.39 -6.56 47.25
N TRP A 80 2.62 -7.06 47.05
CA TRP A 80 3.41 -7.73 48.08
C TRP A 80 3.79 -6.80 49.23
N LEU A 81 4.24 -5.58 48.93
CA LEU A 81 4.56 -4.56 49.93
C LEU A 81 3.32 -4.15 50.74
N SER A 82 2.17 -4.03 50.07
CA SER A 82 0.90 -3.70 50.74
C SER A 82 0.44 -4.81 51.68
N ASP A 83 0.60 -6.08 51.27
CA ASP A 83 0.29 -7.26 52.11
C ASP A 83 1.19 -7.29 53.35
N ARG A 84 2.50 -7.05 53.17
CA ARG A 84 3.48 -6.94 54.26
C ARG A 84 3.18 -5.82 55.25
N ARG A 85 2.63 -4.70 54.78
CA ARG A 85 2.22 -3.55 55.63
C ARG A 85 0.83 -3.70 56.25
N GLY A 86 0.19 -4.87 56.15
CA GLY A 86 -1.15 -5.09 56.69
C GLY A 86 -2.26 -4.32 55.94
N ARG A 87 -2.00 -3.88 54.71
CA ARG A 87 -2.96 -3.17 53.84
C ARG A 87 -3.35 -4.01 52.61
N PRO A 88 -3.90 -5.22 52.76
CA PRO A 88 -4.21 -6.11 51.63
C PRO A 88 -5.34 -5.58 50.73
N GLY A 89 -6.12 -4.60 51.19
CA GLY A 89 -7.11 -3.88 50.36
C GLY A 89 -6.44 -3.08 49.25
N LEU A 90 -5.43 -2.27 49.60
CA LEU A 90 -4.69 -1.43 48.67
C LEU A 90 -3.98 -2.27 47.60
N GLY A 91 -3.26 -3.30 48.02
CA GLY A 91 -2.54 -4.18 47.09
C GLY A 91 -3.46 -4.86 46.07
N ARG A 92 -4.66 -5.28 46.50
CA ARG A 92 -5.66 -5.87 45.59
C ARG A 92 -6.23 -4.84 44.62
N ALA A 93 -6.44 -3.60 45.06
CA ALA A 93 -6.92 -2.53 44.18
C ALA A 93 -5.88 -2.25 43.08
N VAL A 94 -4.60 -2.08 43.44
CA VAL A 94 -3.50 -1.85 42.49
C VAL A 94 -3.42 -2.95 41.43
N ALA A 95 -3.40 -4.22 41.86
CA ALA A 95 -3.30 -5.34 40.93
C ALA A 95 -4.52 -5.47 40.00
N ARG A 96 -5.74 -5.18 40.50
CA ARG A 96 -6.95 -5.16 39.67
C ARG A 96 -6.94 -4.03 38.66
N THR A 97 -6.47 -2.85 39.05
CA THR A 97 -6.30 -1.72 38.13
C THR A 97 -5.31 -2.07 37.02
N ALA A 98 -4.15 -2.63 37.37
CA ALA A 98 -3.17 -3.10 36.38
C ALA A 98 -3.76 -4.14 35.42
N ALA A 99 -4.44 -5.16 35.95
CA ALA A 99 -5.10 -6.17 35.11
C ALA A 99 -6.22 -5.58 34.22
N GLY A 100 -7.00 -4.63 34.73
CA GLY A 100 -8.05 -3.94 33.97
C GLY A 100 -7.47 -3.13 32.81
N VAL A 101 -6.35 -2.43 33.04
CA VAL A 101 -5.63 -1.70 32.00
C VAL A 101 -5.11 -2.64 30.91
N LEU A 102 -4.49 -3.77 31.29
CA LEU A 102 -4.02 -4.76 30.32
C LEU A 102 -5.17 -5.39 29.51
N ILE A 103 -6.28 -5.75 30.16
CA ILE A 103 -7.48 -6.26 29.48
C ILE A 103 -8.02 -5.25 28.48
N PHE A 104 -8.10 -3.97 28.87
CA PHE A 104 -8.54 -2.91 27.95
C PHE A 104 -7.64 -2.81 26.72
N VAL A 105 -6.32 -2.83 26.91
CA VAL A 105 -5.35 -2.79 25.82
C VAL A 105 -5.45 -4.01 24.89
N SER A 106 -5.71 -5.21 25.41
CA SER A 106 -5.89 -6.41 24.59
C SER A 106 -7.23 -6.44 23.87
N LEU A 107 -8.31 -6.01 24.53
CA LEU A 107 -9.67 -6.00 23.98
C LEU A 107 -9.88 -4.96 22.90
N ARG A 108 -9.08 -3.89 22.86
CA ARG A 108 -9.22 -2.80 21.86
C ARG A 108 -9.23 -3.27 20.41
N LEU A 109 -8.56 -4.38 20.11
CA LEU A 109 -8.46 -4.97 18.77
C LEU A 109 -9.45 -6.12 18.60
N LEU A 110 -9.67 -6.90 19.67
CA LEU A 110 -10.60 -8.01 19.65
C LEU A 110 -12.06 -7.55 19.53
N VAL A 111 -12.46 -6.50 20.25
CA VAL A 111 -13.84 -6.00 20.23
C VAL A 111 -14.23 -5.47 18.85
N PRO A 112 -13.46 -4.57 18.19
CA PRO A 112 -13.82 -4.12 16.86
C PRO A 112 -13.76 -5.23 15.81
N LEU A 113 -12.80 -6.16 15.93
CA LEU A 113 -12.77 -7.36 15.08
C LEU A 113 -14.06 -8.19 15.22
N LEU A 114 -14.55 -8.37 16.46
CA LEU A 114 -15.80 -9.10 16.71
C LEU A 114 -17.04 -8.35 16.21
N ILE A 115 -17.05 -7.01 16.29
CA ILE A 115 -18.12 -6.18 15.70
C ILE A 115 -18.21 -6.44 14.19
N ASP A 116 -17.08 -6.40 13.50
CA ASP A 116 -17.03 -6.61 12.05
C ASP A 116 -17.30 -8.07 11.66
N ALA A 117 -16.83 -9.03 12.45
CA ALA A 117 -17.17 -10.44 12.27
C ALA A 117 -18.69 -10.68 12.38
N ALA A 118 -19.35 -9.99 13.32
CA ALA A 118 -20.81 -10.06 13.48
C ALA A 118 -21.57 -9.31 12.37
N ALA A 119 -21.00 -8.24 11.81
CA ALA A 119 -21.56 -7.51 10.68
C ALA A 119 -21.52 -8.33 9.37
N GLY A 120 -20.51 -9.18 9.21
CA GLY A 120 -20.47 -10.22 8.19
C GLY A 120 -19.09 -10.47 7.59
N PRO A 121 -18.96 -11.49 6.72
CA PRO A 121 -17.65 -11.88 6.18
C PRO A 121 -16.94 -10.79 5.36
N HIS A 122 -17.70 -9.89 4.73
CA HIS A 122 -17.16 -8.75 3.98
C HIS A 122 -16.45 -7.75 4.91
N CYS A 123 -16.98 -7.51 6.11
CA CYS A 123 -16.30 -6.67 7.08
C CYS A 123 -15.12 -7.34 7.74
N LEU A 124 -15.17 -8.67 7.91
CA LEU A 124 -14.01 -9.42 8.38
C LEU A 124 -12.85 -9.41 7.37
N ALA A 125 -13.14 -9.29 6.06
CA ALA A 125 -12.11 -9.18 5.03
C ALA A 125 -11.26 -7.90 5.15
N ALA A 126 -11.84 -6.80 5.65
CA ALA A 126 -11.11 -5.55 5.91
C ALA A 126 -10.00 -5.70 6.96
N TRP A 127 -10.00 -6.79 7.74
CA TRP A 127 -8.96 -7.09 8.74
C TRP A 127 -7.81 -7.95 8.18
N GLY A 128 -7.87 -8.35 6.91
CA GLY A 128 -6.86 -9.19 6.27
C GLY A 128 -7.34 -10.56 5.83
N PRO A 129 -6.42 -11.38 5.27
CA PRO A 129 -6.67 -12.78 4.97
C PRO A 129 -7.07 -13.56 6.24
N ALA A 130 -7.76 -14.68 6.09
CA ALA A 130 -8.38 -15.40 7.21
C ALA A 130 -7.33 -15.92 8.21
N GLU A 131 -6.14 -16.23 7.71
CA GLU A 131 -4.95 -16.62 8.45
C GLU A 131 -4.52 -15.48 9.37
N LEU A 132 -4.44 -14.25 8.84
CA LEU A 132 -4.06 -13.06 9.62
C LEU A 132 -5.13 -12.71 10.66
N VAL A 133 -6.40 -12.82 10.30
CA VAL A 133 -7.53 -12.60 11.23
C VAL A 133 -7.49 -13.62 12.37
N SER A 134 -7.31 -14.91 12.04
CA SER A 134 -7.25 -15.99 13.02
C SER A 134 -6.02 -15.86 13.91
N PHE A 135 -4.87 -15.53 13.32
CA PHE A 135 -3.63 -15.26 14.05
C PHE A 135 -3.79 -14.06 14.98
N THR A 136 -4.39 -12.97 14.51
CA THR A 136 -4.69 -11.77 15.31
C THR A 136 -5.63 -12.11 16.46
N ALA A 137 -6.74 -12.81 16.20
CA ALA A 137 -7.67 -13.24 17.22
C ALA A 137 -7.00 -14.14 18.27
N TYR A 138 -6.19 -15.11 17.81
CA TYR A 138 -5.43 -16.01 18.67
C TYR A 138 -4.51 -15.24 19.63
N TRP A 139 -3.68 -14.33 19.11
CA TRP A 139 -2.78 -13.55 19.95
C TRP A 139 -3.53 -12.62 20.90
N ARG A 140 -4.63 -11.98 20.48
CA ARG A 140 -5.42 -11.14 21.38
C ARG A 140 -6.10 -11.94 22.49
N ILE A 141 -6.53 -13.17 22.21
CA ILE A 141 -7.04 -14.08 23.23
C ILE A 141 -5.90 -14.51 24.17
N TYR A 142 -4.73 -14.81 23.64
CA TYR A 142 -3.54 -15.16 24.44
C TYR A 142 -3.13 -14.02 25.38
N GLU A 143 -3.14 -12.77 24.92
CA GLU A 143 -2.81 -11.58 25.72
C GLU A 143 -3.77 -11.36 26.91
N LEU A 144 -4.96 -11.98 26.92
CA LEU A 144 -5.86 -11.96 28.08
C LEU A 144 -5.42 -12.90 29.21
N VAL A 145 -4.54 -13.87 28.94
CA VAL A 145 -4.08 -14.85 29.93
C VAL A 145 -3.32 -14.18 31.09
N PRO A 146 -2.30 -13.32 30.87
CA PRO A 146 -1.59 -12.67 31.97
C PRO A 146 -2.48 -11.86 32.94
N PRO A 147 -3.37 -10.94 32.49
CA PRO A 147 -4.21 -10.19 33.43
C PRO A 147 -5.23 -11.08 34.15
N ILE A 148 -5.71 -12.17 33.53
CA ILE A 148 -6.56 -13.16 34.21
C ILE A 148 -5.77 -13.84 35.34
N LEU A 149 -4.51 -14.22 35.10
CA LEU A 149 -3.63 -14.79 36.13
C LEU A 149 -3.38 -13.79 37.27
N VAL A 150 -3.17 -12.51 36.98
CA VAL A 150 -3.06 -11.45 37.99
C VAL A 150 -4.33 -11.38 38.86
N LEU A 151 -5.52 -11.40 38.24
CA LEU A 151 -6.80 -11.38 38.96
C LEU A 151 -7.00 -12.62 39.84
N ILE A 152 -6.54 -13.80 39.38
CA ILE A 152 -6.54 -15.05 40.15
C ILE A 152 -5.59 -14.93 41.35
N ALA A 153 -4.37 -14.41 41.14
CA ALA A 153 -3.34 -14.28 42.18
C ALA A 153 -3.81 -13.40 43.36
N VAL A 154 -4.55 -12.32 43.07
CA VAL A 154 -5.02 -11.37 44.09
C VAL A 154 -6.42 -11.68 44.63
N ARG A 155 -7.03 -12.79 44.19
CA ARG A 155 -8.30 -13.25 44.73
C ARG A 155 -8.10 -13.63 46.20
N SER A 156 -8.92 -13.05 47.07
CA SER A 156 -8.94 -13.48 48.47
C SER A 156 -9.47 -14.91 48.54
N PRO A 157 -8.84 -15.80 49.33
CA PRO A 157 -9.45 -17.07 49.64
C PRO A 157 -10.71 -16.72 50.40
N ARG A 158 -11.86 -16.79 49.73
CA ARG A 158 -13.13 -16.70 50.43
C ARG A 158 -13.14 -17.90 51.36
N ARG A 159 -13.18 -17.65 52.68
CA ARG A 159 -13.46 -18.70 53.66
C ARG A 159 -14.66 -19.48 53.13
N ALA A 160 -14.48 -20.79 53.00
CA ALA A 160 -15.38 -21.66 52.29
C ALA A 160 -16.82 -21.54 52.81
N PHE A 161 -17.77 -21.87 51.92
CA PHE A 161 -19.23 -21.89 52.11
C PHE A 161 -19.95 -20.55 51.99
N VAL A 162 -20.42 -20.21 50.78
CA VAL A 162 -21.85 -20.23 50.39
C VAL A 162 -21.96 -19.83 48.89
N ARG A 163 -22.64 -20.72 48.14
CA ARG A 163 -23.15 -20.59 46.76
C ARG A 163 -22.15 -20.28 45.62
N ARG A 164 -21.70 -21.38 44.98
CA ARG A 164 -21.43 -21.45 43.53
C ARG A 164 -22.63 -20.83 42.78
N GLY A 165 -22.42 -19.85 41.90
CA GLY A 165 -23.55 -19.32 41.13
C GLY A 165 -23.27 -18.32 40.01
N ARG A 166 -22.24 -17.48 40.11
CA ARG A 166 -21.98 -16.43 39.09
C ARG A 166 -20.70 -16.57 38.27
N PRO A 167 -19.52 -16.87 38.84
CA PRO A 167 -18.29 -16.87 38.04
C PRO A 167 -18.24 -18.05 37.05
N LEU A 168 -18.74 -19.22 37.44
CA LEU A 168 -18.80 -20.40 36.56
C LEU A 168 -19.74 -20.19 35.36
N ARG A 169 -20.82 -19.42 35.53
CA ARG A 169 -21.78 -19.10 34.46
C ARG A 169 -21.20 -18.13 33.44
N VAL A 170 -20.38 -17.18 33.88
CA VAL A 170 -19.69 -16.26 32.97
C VAL A 170 -18.62 -17.01 32.17
N THR A 171 -17.82 -17.87 32.83
CA THR A 171 -16.82 -18.67 32.12
C THR A 171 -17.47 -19.67 31.15
N ALA A 172 -18.57 -20.31 31.54
CA ALA A 172 -19.34 -21.17 30.66
C ALA A 172 -19.93 -20.39 29.47
N ALA A 173 -20.55 -19.22 29.70
CA ALA A 173 -21.10 -18.41 28.62
C ALA A 173 -20.04 -17.95 27.60
N VAL A 174 -18.84 -17.58 28.07
CA VAL A 174 -17.72 -17.21 27.20
C VAL A 174 -17.22 -18.41 26.39
N LEU A 175 -17.09 -19.58 27.02
CA LEU A 175 -16.67 -20.81 26.32
C LEU A 175 -17.73 -21.31 25.33
N THR A 176 -19.02 -21.19 25.67
CA THR A 176 -20.12 -21.57 24.78
C THR A 176 -20.20 -20.62 23.59
N ALA A 177 -20.05 -19.31 23.79
CA ALA A 177 -19.97 -18.35 22.69
C ALA A 177 -18.77 -18.65 21.77
N ALA A 178 -17.59 -18.89 22.33
CA ALA A 178 -16.41 -19.28 21.55
C ALA A 178 -16.63 -20.59 20.75
N ALA A 179 -17.30 -21.57 21.34
CA ALA A 179 -17.62 -22.84 20.68
C ALA A 179 -18.66 -22.68 19.55
N THR A 180 -19.72 -21.87 19.72
CA THR A 180 -20.69 -21.61 18.64
C THR A 180 -20.06 -20.83 17.48
N PHE A 181 -19.13 -19.91 17.75
CA PHE A 181 -18.36 -19.23 16.70
C PHE A 181 -17.45 -20.20 15.92
N LEU A 182 -16.82 -21.17 16.59
CA LEU A 182 -15.99 -22.20 15.93
C LEU A 182 -16.81 -23.18 15.08
N VAL A 183 -18.07 -23.47 15.45
CA VAL A 183 -18.96 -24.33 14.66
C VAL A 183 -19.50 -23.60 13.42
N ALA A 184 -19.83 -22.31 13.52
CA ALA A 184 -20.22 -21.51 12.36
C ALA A 184 -19.07 -21.35 11.35
N ALA A 185 -17.81 -21.32 11.80
CA ALA A 185 -16.64 -21.28 10.94
C ALA A 185 -16.40 -22.58 10.15
N GLN A 186 -16.88 -23.72 10.65
CA GLN A 186 -16.74 -25.02 9.97
C GLN A 186 -17.89 -25.35 9.00
N ALA A 187 -18.94 -24.53 8.96
CA ALA A 187 -20.05 -24.68 8.02
C ALA A 187 -19.79 -24.02 6.65
N ALA A 188 -18.58 -23.54 6.39
CA ALA A 188 -18.19 -23.05 5.07
C ALA A 188 -18.18 -24.22 4.07
N PRO A 189 -18.76 -24.07 2.86
CA PRO A 189 -18.83 -25.14 1.87
C PRO A 189 -17.44 -25.67 1.56
N SER A 190 -17.23 -26.96 1.86
CA SER A 190 -15.97 -27.67 1.67
C SER A 190 -15.68 -27.85 0.18
N GLY A 191 -15.03 -26.87 -0.43
CA GLY A 191 -14.43 -27.03 -1.75
C GLY A 191 -12.96 -26.67 -1.69
N ARG A 192 -12.13 -27.41 -2.43
CA ARG A 192 -10.70 -27.14 -2.55
C ARG A 192 -10.49 -25.75 -3.15
N ILE A 193 -9.52 -25.04 -2.61
CA ILE A 193 -8.97 -23.81 -3.15
C ILE A 193 -7.57 -24.17 -3.59
N SER A 194 -7.34 -24.31 -4.88
CA SER A 194 -6.02 -24.66 -5.37
C SER A 194 -5.05 -23.50 -5.24
N THR A 195 -3.83 -23.83 -4.83
CA THR A 195 -2.73 -22.88 -4.71
C THR A 195 -2.04 -22.68 -6.05
N GLU A 196 -1.17 -21.67 -6.13
CA GLU A 196 -0.35 -21.38 -7.31
C GLU A 196 0.40 -22.62 -7.83
N GLY A 197 1.06 -23.35 -6.93
CA GLY A 197 1.83 -24.55 -7.28
C GLY A 197 0.96 -25.69 -7.82
N GLU A 198 -0.26 -25.85 -7.25
CA GLU A 198 -1.20 -26.88 -7.71
C GLU A 198 -1.77 -26.57 -9.10
N LEU A 199 -2.03 -25.29 -9.37
CA LEU A 199 -2.55 -24.79 -10.65
C LEU A 199 -1.47 -24.69 -11.73
N ASP A 200 -0.19 -24.62 -11.34
CA ASP A 200 0.95 -24.46 -12.24
C ASP A 200 0.86 -23.17 -13.08
N CYS A 201 0.53 -22.05 -12.44
CA CYS A 201 0.24 -20.78 -13.10
C CYS A 201 1.43 -20.23 -13.91
N ALA A 202 2.64 -20.36 -13.37
CA ALA A 202 3.87 -19.86 -13.98
C ALA A 202 4.73 -20.95 -14.66
N GLY A 203 4.22 -22.18 -14.80
CA GLY A 203 5.00 -23.30 -15.34
C GLY A 203 6.07 -23.86 -14.38
N PHE A 204 6.03 -23.47 -13.11
CA PHE A 204 6.95 -23.91 -12.05
C PHE A 204 6.27 -24.78 -10.99
N GLY A 205 4.98 -25.06 -11.14
CA GLY A 205 4.18 -25.84 -10.20
C GLY A 205 4.31 -27.35 -10.41
N ASP A 206 3.75 -28.11 -9.48
CA ASP A 206 3.65 -29.58 -9.59
C ASP A 206 2.44 -30.04 -10.42
N GLY A 207 1.57 -29.09 -10.80
CA GLY A 207 0.40 -29.32 -11.63
C GLY A 207 -0.58 -30.34 -11.04
N THR A 208 -0.58 -30.50 -9.72
CA THR A 208 -1.35 -31.53 -9.01
C THR A 208 -2.88 -31.38 -9.14
N ALA A 209 -3.38 -30.23 -9.57
CA ALA A 209 -4.78 -30.03 -9.98
C ALA A 209 -5.09 -30.70 -11.35
N ARG A 210 -4.77 -32.00 -11.51
CA ARG A 210 -4.89 -32.75 -12.78
C ARG A 210 -6.32 -32.93 -13.29
N HIS A 211 -7.31 -32.70 -12.44
CA HIS A 211 -8.73 -32.78 -12.79
C HIS A 211 -9.24 -31.53 -13.53
N LEU A 212 -8.43 -30.46 -13.56
CA LEU A 212 -8.75 -29.22 -14.26
C LEU A 212 -8.06 -29.20 -15.63
N SER A 213 -8.80 -28.76 -16.64
CA SER A 213 -8.25 -28.44 -17.96
C SER A 213 -7.32 -27.22 -17.89
N LEU A 214 -6.45 -27.06 -18.90
CA LEU A 214 -5.54 -25.92 -18.98
C LEU A 214 -6.30 -24.58 -18.92
N ALA A 215 -7.40 -24.45 -19.65
CA ALA A 215 -8.25 -23.25 -19.63
C ALA A 215 -8.79 -22.90 -18.24
N GLU A 216 -9.19 -23.92 -17.47
CA GLU A 216 -9.71 -23.74 -16.11
C GLU A 216 -8.60 -23.37 -15.13
N LYS A 217 -7.42 -23.96 -15.27
CA LYS A 217 -6.24 -23.58 -14.49
C LYS A 217 -5.86 -22.12 -14.75
N THR A 218 -5.70 -21.72 -16.02
CA THR A 218 -5.37 -20.34 -16.38
C THR A 218 -6.42 -19.36 -15.86
N PHE A 219 -7.71 -19.66 -16.00
CA PHE A 219 -8.78 -18.84 -15.42
C PHE A 219 -8.67 -18.70 -13.90
N LEU A 220 -8.43 -19.79 -13.18
CA LEU A 220 -8.25 -19.73 -11.73
C LEU A 220 -6.98 -18.96 -11.36
N CYS A 221 -5.88 -19.11 -12.09
CA CYS A 221 -4.66 -18.33 -11.88
C CYS A 221 -4.92 -16.83 -12.03
N ASP A 222 -5.67 -16.41 -13.06
CA ASP A 222 -6.05 -15.01 -13.27
C ASP A 222 -6.97 -14.51 -12.14
N VAL A 223 -7.99 -15.28 -11.76
CA VAL A 223 -8.93 -14.91 -10.68
C VAL A 223 -8.24 -14.82 -9.31
N ARG A 224 -7.26 -15.69 -9.05
CA ARG A 224 -6.49 -15.70 -7.79
C ARG A 224 -5.31 -14.72 -7.81
N GLY A 225 -4.99 -14.14 -8.97
CA GLY A 225 -3.89 -13.20 -9.15
C GLY A 225 -2.51 -13.86 -9.13
N HIS A 226 -2.44 -15.17 -9.40
CA HIS A 226 -1.16 -15.88 -9.53
C HIS A 226 -0.42 -15.54 -10.82
N ASN A 227 -1.15 -15.07 -11.85
CA ASN A 227 -0.57 -14.60 -13.11
C ASN A 227 -0.26 -13.09 -13.13
N ASP A 228 -0.52 -12.38 -12.04
CA ASP A 228 -0.37 -10.93 -12.00
C ASP A 228 1.06 -10.53 -11.66
N PHE A 229 1.83 -10.17 -12.69
CA PHE A 229 3.21 -9.70 -12.55
C PHE A 229 3.32 -8.41 -11.72
N TYR A 230 2.26 -7.61 -11.63
CA TYR A 230 2.26 -6.33 -10.92
C TYR A 230 1.82 -6.44 -9.46
N GLY A 231 1.44 -7.63 -9.00
CA GLY A 231 1.04 -7.86 -7.60
C GLY A 231 -0.19 -7.06 -7.17
N LEU A 232 -1.03 -6.61 -8.12
CA LEU A 232 -2.36 -6.05 -7.86
C LEU A 232 -3.30 -7.11 -7.26
N GLY A 233 -2.93 -8.39 -7.41
CA GLY A 233 -3.53 -9.53 -6.73
C GLY A 233 -4.77 -10.06 -7.42
N GLY A 234 -5.34 -11.12 -6.84
CA GLY A 234 -6.55 -11.74 -7.37
C GLY A 234 -7.79 -10.85 -7.19
N ILE A 235 -8.89 -11.27 -7.81
CA ILE A 235 -10.19 -10.65 -7.59
C ILE A 235 -10.62 -10.99 -6.16
N GLU A 236 -10.40 -10.05 -5.24
CA GLU A 236 -10.44 -10.25 -3.78
C GLU A 236 -11.67 -11.06 -3.30
N MET A 237 -12.86 -10.73 -3.81
CA MET A 237 -14.12 -11.40 -3.43
C MET A 237 -14.17 -12.90 -3.76
N TRP A 238 -13.33 -13.38 -4.68
CA TRP A 238 -13.26 -14.80 -5.07
C TRP A 238 -12.10 -15.54 -4.42
N ALA A 239 -11.17 -14.85 -3.75
CA ALA A 239 -9.96 -15.45 -3.17
C ALA A 239 -10.24 -16.57 -2.16
N ARG A 240 -11.42 -16.55 -1.51
CA ARG A 240 -11.85 -17.59 -0.55
C ARG A 240 -12.93 -18.54 -1.08
N SER A 241 -13.42 -18.30 -2.30
CA SER A 241 -14.38 -19.22 -2.92
C SER A 241 -13.66 -20.48 -3.37
N SER A 242 -14.30 -21.65 -3.33
CA SER A 242 -13.71 -22.87 -3.87
C SER A 242 -13.60 -22.84 -5.39
N ASP A 243 -12.68 -23.61 -5.97
CA ASP A 243 -12.45 -23.62 -7.41
C ASP A 243 -13.71 -24.02 -8.18
N ALA A 244 -14.45 -24.99 -7.66
CA ALA A 244 -15.72 -25.42 -8.24
C ALA A 244 -16.74 -24.27 -8.32
N VAL A 245 -16.83 -23.43 -7.28
CA VAL A 245 -17.73 -22.26 -7.26
C VAL A 245 -17.26 -21.22 -8.27
N VAL A 246 -15.97 -20.88 -8.26
CA VAL A 246 -15.38 -19.88 -9.17
C VAL A 246 -15.57 -20.29 -10.63
N LEU A 247 -15.28 -21.55 -10.97
CA LEU A 247 -15.48 -22.11 -12.30
C LEU A 247 -16.96 -22.12 -12.71
N ALA A 248 -17.86 -22.52 -11.82
CA ALA A 248 -19.29 -22.52 -12.11
C ALA A 248 -19.81 -21.12 -12.46
N GLN A 249 -19.37 -20.09 -11.72
CA GLN A 249 -19.75 -18.70 -11.99
C GLN A 249 -19.08 -18.17 -13.26
N GLY A 250 -17.80 -18.47 -13.50
CA GLY A 250 -17.10 -18.12 -14.74
C GLY A 250 -17.80 -18.68 -15.98
N ARG A 251 -18.21 -19.95 -15.95
CA ARG A 251 -18.97 -20.57 -17.05
C ARG A 251 -20.35 -19.93 -17.26
N ARG A 252 -21.05 -19.57 -16.19
CA ARG A 252 -22.34 -18.83 -16.28
C ARG A 252 -22.15 -17.48 -16.95
N LEU A 253 -21.09 -16.74 -16.59
CA LEU A 253 -20.78 -15.45 -17.21
C LEU A 253 -20.38 -15.62 -18.67
N CYS A 254 -19.59 -16.66 -18.99
CA CYS A 254 -19.24 -16.95 -20.38
C CYS A 254 -20.49 -17.21 -21.22
N ALA A 255 -21.42 -18.03 -20.73
CA ALA A 255 -22.68 -18.27 -21.42
C ALA A 255 -23.49 -16.99 -21.62
N LEU A 256 -23.44 -16.05 -20.66
CA LEU A 256 -24.06 -14.73 -20.80
C LEU A 256 -23.34 -13.87 -21.84
N ALA A 257 -22.01 -13.76 -21.77
CA ALA A 257 -21.20 -13.00 -22.70
C ALA A 257 -21.32 -13.50 -24.15
N GLN A 258 -21.42 -14.83 -24.34
CA GLN A 258 -21.64 -15.43 -25.65
C GLN A 258 -22.94 -14.95 -26.31
N ARG A 259 -24.02 -14.73 -25.54
CA ARG A 259 -25.28 -14.16 -26.07
C ARG A 259 -25.12 -12.74 -26.60
N TYR A 260 -24.09 -12.03 -26.15
CA TYR A 260 -23.73 -10.68 -26.58
C TYR A 260 -22.47 -10.67 -27.47
N GLY A 261 -22.20 -11.76 -28.19
CA GLY A 261 -21.08 -11.84 -29.13
C GLY A 261 -19.69 -11.77 -28.48
N GLY A 262 -19.59 -12.11 -27.18
CA GLY A 262 -18.37 -12.03 -26.40
C GLY A 262 -18.10 -10.65 -25.78
N ASN A 263 -18.98 -9.65 -25.98
CA ASN A 263 -18.77 -8.30 -25.46
C ASN A 263 -18.94 -8.23 -23.93
N LEU A 264 -17.82 -8.00 -23.24
CA LEU A 264 -17.75 -7.95 -21.78
C LEU A 264 -18.18 -6.60 -21.18
N ASP A 265 -18.26 -5.55 -21.99
CA ASP A 265 -18.62 -4.19 -21.56
C ASP A 265 -20.12 -3.89 -21.70
N THR A 266 -20.92 -4.87 -22.16
CA THR A 266 -22.37 -4.73 -22.12
C THR A 266 -22.88 -4.64 -20.67
N PRO A 267 -23.85 -3.77 -20.35
CA PRO A 267 -24.39 -3.65 -18.98
C PRO A 267 -24.83 -5.00 -18.41
N GLN A 268 -25.37 -5.89 -19.24
CA GLN A 268 -25.85 -7.20 -18.81
C GLN A 268 -24.72 -8.12 -18.33
N VAL A 269 -23.54 -8.06 -18.94
CA VAL A 269 -22.36 -8.84 -18.49
C VAL A 269 -21.65 -8.12 -17.34
N LYS A 270 -21.50 -6.80 -17.44
CA LYS A 270 -20.79 -5.97 -16.47
C LYS A 270 -21.47 -5.95 -15.11
N ASP A 271 -22.80 -5.82 -15.08
CA ASP A 271 -23.60 -5.65 -13.87
C ASP A 271 -24.20 -6.98 -13.37
N ALA A 272 -23.84 -8.11 -14.01
CA ALA A 272 -24.21 -9.43 -13.52
C ALA A 272 -23.65 -9.64 -12.10
N PRO A 273 -24.29 -10.48 -11.25
CA PRO A 273 -23.84 -10.72 -9.87
C PRO A 273 -22.38 -11.20 -9.72
N HIS A 274 -21.80 -11.70 -10.80
CA HIS A 274 -20.43 -12.21 -10.88
C HIS A 274 -19.62 -11.51 -11.98
N GLY A 275 -20.06 -10.31 -12.40
CA GLY A 275 -19.42 -9.49 -13.44
C GLY A 275 -18.00 -9.02 -13.08
N SER A 276 -17.57 -9.18 -11.83
CA SER A 276 -16.17 -9.00 -11.43
C SER A 276 -15.22 -10.01 -12.08
N LEU A 277 -15.70 -11.21 -12.45
CA LEU A 277 -14.90 -12.24 -13.15
C LEU A 277 -14.65 -11.90 -14.63
N ARG A 278 -15.29 -10.87 -15.19
CA ARG A 278 -15.33 -10.65 -16.65
C ARG A 278 -13.95 -10.54 -17.28
N ASN A 279 -13.02 -9.84 -16.64
CA ASN A 279 -11.68 -9.59 -17.20
C ASN A 279 -10.84 -10.87 -17.27
N ALA A 280 -11.10 -11.85 -16.39
CA ALA A 280 -10.44 -13.14 -16.38
C ALA A 280 -11.07 -14.16 -17.32
N LEU A 281 -12.20 -13.88 -18.00
CA LEU A 281 -12.96 -14.90 -18.74
C LEU A 281 -12.28 -15.45 -19.99
N GLY A 282 -11.26 -14.78 -20.54
CA GLY A 282 -10.63 -15.14 -21.81
C GLY A 282 -10.35 -16.64 -21.96
N PRO A 283 -9.65 -17.28 -21.00
CA PRO A 283 -9.34 -18.71 -21.06
C PRO A 283 -10.57 -19.63 -21.09
N LEU A 284 -11.64 -19.31 -20.36
CA LEU A 284 -12.87 -20.13 -20.35
C LEU A 284 -13.79 -19.85 -21.55
N CYS A 285 -13.65 -18.70 -22.19
CA CYS A 285 -14.65 -18.18 -23.10
C CYS A 285 -14.03 -17.64 -24.40
N PRO A 286 -13.91 -18.48 -25.45
CA PRO A 286 -13.26 -18.09 -26.70
C PRO A 286 -13.86 -16.82 -27.34
N ALA A 287 -15.19 -16.63 -27.25
CA ALA A 287 -15.85 -15.42 -27.72
C ALA A 287 -15.40 -14.16 -26.96
N ALA A 288 -15.24 -14.26 -25.64
CA ALA A 288 -14.74 -13.17 -24.81
C ALA A 288 -13.27 -12.87 -25.11
N ALA A 289 -12.44 -13.91 -25.26
CA ALA A 289 -11.03 -13.75 -25.65
C ALA A 289 -10.91 -13.00 -27.00
N ALA A 290 -11.68 -13.43 -28.00
CA ALA A 290 -11.67 -12.77 -29.31
C ALA A 290 -12.14 -11.30 -29.23
N TRP A 291 -13.11 -11.00 -28.35
CA TRP A 291 -13.52 -9.61 -28.09
C TRP A 291 -12.43 -8.81 -27.38
N GLN A 292 -11.77 -9.36 -26.35
CA GLN A 292 -10.67 -8.72 -25.62
C GLN A 292 -9.50 -8.37 -26.56
N VAL A 293 -9.15 -9.26 -27.49
CA VAL A 293 -8.11 -8.99 -28.50
C VAL A 293 -8.50 -7.81 -29.39
N ARG A 294 -9.70 -7.83 -29.99
CA ARG A 294 -10.17 -6.73 -30.86
C ARG A 294 -10.27 -5.39 -30.12
N GLU A 295 -10.77 -5.43 -28.90
CA GLU A 295 -10.89 -4.27 -28.04
C GLU A 295 -9.51 -3.73 -27.62
N GLY A 296 -8.55 -4.62 -27.35
CA GLY A 296 -7.15 -4.27 -27.11
C GLY A 296 -6.52 -3.60 -28.33
N GLU A 297 -6.71 -4.15 -29.54
CA GLU A 297 -6.24 -3.55 -30.80
C GLU A 297 -6.87 -2.17 -31.04
N ARG A 298 -8.17 -2.01 -30.78
CA ARG A 298 -8.89 -0.73 -30.86
C ARG A 298 -8.30 0.29 -29.89
N ARG A 299 -8.14 -0.06 -28.61
CA ARG A 299 -7.54 0.81 -27.59
C ARG A 299 -6.12 1.20 -27.93
N GLN A 300 -5.29 0.26 -28.38
CA GLN A 300 -3.93 0.57 -28.84
C GLN A 300 -3.92 1.49 -30.07
N ALA A 301 -4.87 1.35 -30.99
CA ALA A 301 -4.99 2.26 -32.13
C ALA A 301 -5.38 3.68 -31.70
N GLU A 302 -6.35 3.81 -30.78
CA GLU A 302 -6.76 5.09 -30.19
C GLU A 302 -5.62 5.74 -29.41
N GLU A 303 -4.88 4.95 -28.63
CA GLU A 303 -3.71 5.40 -27.89
C GLU A 303 -2.61 5.90 -28.84
N ARG A 304 -2.29 5.15 -29.90
CA ARG A 304 -1.35 5.60 -30.94
C ARG A 304 -1.80 6.90 -31.61
N GLU A 305 -3.09 7.03 -31.92
CA GLU A 305 -3.64 8.25 -32.49
C GLU A 305 -3.51 9.43 -31.52
N TYR A 306 -3.78 9.19 -30.23
CA TYR A 306 -3.64 10.16 -29.16
C TYR A 306 -2.19 10.66 -29.02
N TYR A 307 -1.21 9.76 -28.94
CA TYR A 307 0.21 10.13 -28.92
C TYR A 307 0.62 10.90 -30.18
N ALA A 308 0.23 10.42 -31.36
CA ALA A 308 0.54 11.09 -32.62
C ALA A 308 -0.09 12.49 -32.72
N LYS A 309 -1.26 12.71 -32.11
CA LYS A 309 -1.89 14.03 -32.00
C LYS A 309 -1.07 14.96 -31.11
N GLY A 310 -0.59 14.47 -29.97
CA GLY A 310 0.32 15.22 -29.09
C GLY A 310 1.63 15.60 -29.81
N GLU A 311 2.23 14.68 -30.55
CA GLU A 311 3.42 14.95 -31.37
C GLU A 311 3.17 15.99 -32.46
N ARG A 312 2.04 15.91 -33.18
CA ARG A 312 1.66 16.92 -34.19
C ARG A 312 1.45 18.30 -33.55
N ALA A 313 0.79 18.35 -32.39
CA ALA A 313 0.59 19.60 -31.64
C ALA A 313 1.94 20.20 -31.23
N CYS A 314 2.86 19.38 -30.73
CA CYS A 314 4.20 19.84 -30.40
C CYS A 314 5.02 20.25 -31.62
N ALA A 315 4.93 19.54 -32.75
CA ALA A 315 5.62 19.90 -33.98
C ALA A 315 5.16 21.25 -34.56
N ALA A 316 3.88 21.61 -34.37
CA ALA A 316 3.30 22.86 -34.84
C ALA A 316 3.86 24.11 -34.12
N HIS A 317 4.40 23.95 -32.90
CA HIS A 317 5.00 25.07 -32.18
C HIS A 317 6.29 25.55 -32.86
N PRO A 318 6.50 26.88 -32.97
CA PRO A 318 7.72 27.43 -33.56
C PRO A 318 8.98 26.91 -32.87
N ALA A 319 9.96 26.45 -33.66
CA ALA A 319 11.25 26.05 -33.11
C ALA A 319 11.95 27.23 -32.42
N HIS A 320 12.53 26.97 -31.25
CA HIS A 320 13.35 27.95 -30.55
C HIS A 320 14.57 28.32 -31.39
N ARG A 321 14.87 29.62 -31.47
CA ARG A 321 16.02 30.17 -32.21
C ARG A 321 17.02 30.74 -31.19
N PRO A 322 17.96 29.93 -30.70
CA PRO A 322 18.83 30.35 -29.60
C PRO A 322 19.79 31.46 -30.04
N ARG A 323 20.05 32.41 -29.15
CA ARG A 323 20.95 33.56 -29.42
C ARG A 323 22.42 33.17 -29.59
N ILE A 324 22.81 32.01 -29.07
CA ILE A 324 24.11 31.39 -29.29
C ILE A 324 23.89 29.93 -29.68
N LYS A 325 24.80 29.34 -30.46
CA LYS A 325 24.65 27.95 -30.89
C LYS A 325 24.80 26.99 -29.70
N PRO A 326 23.79 26.16 -29.36
CA PRO A 326 23.95 25.11 -28.37
C PRO A 326 24.87 24.01 -28.92
N VAL A 327 25.57 23.32 -28.03
CA VAL A 327 26.34 22.13 -28.43
C VAL A 327 25.43 20.94 -28.73
N ARG A 328 24.25 20.90 -28.10
CA ARG A 328 23.20 19.92 -28.34
C ARG A 328 21.85 20.61 -28.19
N GLN A 329 20.95 20.38 -29.13
CA GLN A 329 19.54 20.77 -29.03
C GLN A 329 18.72 19.54 -29.40
N ARG A 330 17.76 19.21 -28.55
CA ARG A 330 16.80 18.14 -28.83
C ARG A 330 15.40 18.59 -28.45
N ARG A 331 14.42 18.09 -29.19
CA ARG A 331 13.01 18.35 -28.97
C ARG A 331 12.30 17.02 -28.85
N THR A 332 11.39 16.91 -27.91
CA THR A 332 10.54 15.74 -27.75
C THR A 332 9.21 16.15 -27.14
N THR A 333 8.21 15.33 -27.37
CA THR A 333 6.98 15.33 -26.59
C THR A 333 7.26 14.50 -25.33
N MET A 334 6.82 14.97 -24.16
CA MET A 334 6.93 14.22 -22.91
C MET A 334 5.59 14.16 -22.20
N TRP A 335 5.28 12.98 -21.67
CA TRP A 335 4.10 12.74 -20.87
C TRP A 335 4.28 13.26 -19.44
N THR A 336 3.40 14.17 -19.03
CA THR A 336 3.40 14.70 -17.67
C THR A 336 2.43 13.88 -16.82
N GLU A 337 2.93 12.82 -16.19
CA GLU A 337 2.19 12.08 -15.16
C GLU A 337 2.51 12.68 -13.79
N PHE A 338 1.49 12.87 -12.95
CA PHE A 338 1.64 13.57 -11.66
C PHE A 338 2.38 14.91 -11.78
N TRP A 339 2.20 15.59 -12.90
CA TRP A 339 2.64 16.97 -13.14
C TRP A 339 4.14 17.15 -13.37
N GLU A 340 4.94 16.09 -13.25
CA GLU A 340 6.39 16.17 -13.19
C GLU A 340 7.05 15.56 -14.43
N ILE A 341 8.16 16.18 -14.82
CA ILE A 341 9.20 15.56 -15.65
C ILE A 341 10.44 15.56 -14.77
N ASN A 342 11.17 14.46 -14.72
CA ASN A 342 12.33 14.34 -13.85
C ASN A 342 13.59 14.12 -14.68
N ALA A 343 14.74 14.58 -14.19
CA ALA A 343 16.02 14.22 -14.78
C ALA A 343 16.97 13.67 -13.72
N PHE A 344 17.67 12.60 -14.09
CA PHE A 344 18.57 11.87 -13.20
C PHE A 344 19.93 11.69 -13.85
N ASP A 345 20.98 11.79 -13.04
CA ASP A 345 22.27 11.22 -13.36
C ASP A 345 22.23 9.70 -13.19
N LYS A 346 23.06 8.98 -13.95
CA LYS A 346 23.18 7.52 -13.84
C LYS A 346 23.48 7.08 -12.41
N GLY A 347 22.69 6.16 -11.87
CA GLY A 347 22.78 5.65 -10.50
C GLY A 347 21.97 6.44 -9.48
N PHE A 348 21.19 7.43 -9.91
CA PHE A 348 20.30 8.23 -9.06
C PHE A 348 18.81 8.01 -9.39
N GLU A 349 18.47 7.07 -10.26
CA GLU A 349 17.09 6.80 -10.69
C GLU A 349 16.25 6.11 -9.62
N GLU A 350 16.87 5.27 -8.79
CA GLU A 350 16.19 4.46 -7.76
C GLU A 350 16.20 5.12 -6.38
N THR A 351 17.12 6.05 -6.16
CA THR A 351 17.10 6.98 -5.03
C THR A 351 16.10 8.09 -5.35
N MET A 352 14.81 7.73 -5.43
CA MET A 352 13.77 8.69 -5.08
C MET A 352 14.01 8.98 -3.60
N PRO A 353 14.59 10.13 -3.23
CA PRO A 353 14.75 10.43 -1.81
C PRO A 353 13.32 10.48 -1.24
N ASP A 354 13.17 10.25 0.06
CA ASP A 354 11.90 10.55 0.76
C ASP A 354 11.47 12.02 0.56
N GLU A 355 12.35 12.86 0.00
CA GLU A 355 12.17 14.27 -0.32
C GLU A 355 12.36 14.51 -1.83
N THR A 356 11.27 14.73 -2.55
CA THR A 356 11.33 15.35 -3.87
C THR A 356 11.99 16.74 -3.75
N PRO A 357 12.87 17.15 -4.68
CA PRO A 357 13.54 18.44 -4.58
C PRO A 357 12.53 19.58 -4.47
N GLU A 358 12.70 20.47 -3.49
CA GLU A 358 11.81 21.62 -3.32
C GLU A 358 11.80 22.48 -4.59
N LEU A 359 10.59 22.71 -5.13
CA LEU A 359 10.41 23.42 -6.38
C LEU A 359 10.57 24.92 -6.19
N VAL A 360 11.46 25.53 -6.96
CA VAL A 360 11.60 26.97 -7.00
C VAL A 360 10.51 27.56 -7.90
N ALA A 361 9.70 28.45 -7.31
CA ALA A 361 8.59 29.13 -7.99
C ALA A 361 7.62 28.18 -8.71
N ASP A 362 7.46 26.98 -8.16
CA ASP A 362 6.62 25.93 -8.73
C ASP A 362 7.03 25.52 -10.15
N VAL A 363 8.31 25.60 -10.52
CA VAL A 363 8.80 25.27 -11.88
C VAL A 363 9.90 24.22 -11.87
N VAL A 364 10.95 24.41 -11.08
CA VAL A 364 12.11 23.51 -11.09
C VAL A 364 12.73 23.38 -9.72
N GLY A 365 12.99 22.15 -9.31
CA GLY A 365 13.69 21.77 -8.08
C GLY A 365 14.99 21.03 -8.43
N SER A 366 15.98 21.14 -7.56
CA SER A 366 17.29 20.50 -7.78
C SER A 366 17.82 19.87 -6.50
N ALA A 367 18.36 18.67 -6.63
CA ALA A 367 19.17 17.98 -5.65
C ALA A 367 20.43 17.40 -6.35
N PRO A 368 21.46 16.98 -5.61
CA PRO A 368 22.61 16.31 -6.23
C PRO A 368 22.17 15.10 -7.06
N GLY A 369 22.48 15.09 -8.36
CA GLY A 369 22.12 13.99 -9.26
C GLY A 369 20.67 13.97 -9.75
N MET A 370 19.79 14.87 -9.27
CA MET A 370 18.37 14.88 -9.61
C MET A 370 17.83 16.30 -9.90
N LEU A 371 16.94 16.41 -10.88
CA LEU A 371 16.11 17.58 -11.15
C LEU A 371 14.65 17.15 -11.24
N SER A 372 13.75 17.99 -10.72
CA SER A 372 12.31 17.85 -10.94
C SER A 372 11.78 19.10 -11.62
N PHE A 373 10.94 18.92 -12.64
CA PHE A 373 10.34 19.98 -13.44
C PHE A 373 8.82 19.89 -13.34
N TRP A 374 8.19 20.96 -12.85
CA TRP A 374 6.73 21.03 -12.77
C TRP A 374 6.14 21.73 -14.00
N ALA A 375 5.64 20.91 -14.93
CA ALA A 375 5.11 21.38 -16.20
C ALA A 375 3.70 21.98 -16.05
N ALA A 376 2.74 21.20 -15.52
CA ALA A 376 1.37 21.65 -15.26
C ALA A 376 0.59 20.67 -14.36
N ARG A 377 -0.51 21.16 -13.76
CA ARG A 377 -1.40 20.39 -12.84
C ARG A 377 -2.43 19.49 -13.55
N GLN A 378 -2.23 19.17 -14.84
CA GLN A 378 -3.08 18.23 -15.59
C GLN A 378 -2.22 17.25 -16.40
N THR A 379 -2.80 16.08 -16.67
CA THR A 379 -2.14 14.98 -17.36
C THR A 379 -2.19 15.25 -18.85
N GLY A 380 -1.09 15.00 -19.55
CA GLY A 380 -1.03 15.19 -21.00
C GLY A 380 0.38 15.36 -21.51
N HIS A 381 0.48 15.89 -22.73
CA HIS A 381 1.76 16.08 -23.41
C HIS A 381 2.31 17.50 -23.27
N ALA A 382 3.52 17.63 -22.75
CA ALA A 382 4.31 18.85 -22.78
C ALA A 382 5.31 18.82 -23.94
N CYS A 383 5.49 19.96 -24.60
CA CYS A 383 6.47 20.14 -25.67
C CYS A 383 7.80 20.59 -25.05
N VAL A 384 8.75 19.67 -24.97
CA VAL A 384 10.03 19.91 -24.29
C VAL A 384 11.14 20.12 -25.32
N THR A 385 11.86 21.22 -25.17
CA THR A 385 13.12 21.48 -25.87
C THR A 385 14.23 21.54 -24.84
N VAL A 386 15.30 20.77 -25.05
CA VAL A 386 16.48 20.78 -24.19
C VAL A 386 17.69 21.25 -24.98
N GLU A 387 18.42 22.20 -24.41
CA GLU A 387 19.60 22.82 -24.99
C GLU A 387 20.79 22.75 -24.02
N SER A 388 21.89 22.18 -24.48
CA SER A 388 23.14 22.13 -23.72
C SER A 388 24.12 23.15 -24.28
N TYR A 389 24.80 23.88 -23.41
CA TYR A 389 25.80 24.89 -23.78
C TYR A 389 27.13 24.67 -23.05
N THR A 390 28.23 25.11 -23.66
CA THR A 390 29.57 25.14 -23.03
C THR A 390 29.84 26.42 -22.24
N ARG A 391 28.94 27.40 -22.34
CA ARG A 391 28.99 28.68 -21.64
C ARG A 391 27.59 29.19 -21.37
N ARG A 392 27.45 30.15 -20.45
CA ARG A 392 26.15 30.74 -20.10
C ARG A 392 25.45 31.38 -21.32
N PRO A 393 24.25 30.93 -21.69
CA PRO A 393 23.45 31.57 -22.73
C PRO A 393 22.82 32.88 -22.22
N PRO A 394 22.60 33.87 -23.10
CA PRO A 394 21.85 35.08 -22.75
C PRO A 394 20.46 34.75 -22.18
N VAL A 395 19.94 35.60 -21.29
CA VAL A 395 18.60 35.40 -20.71
C VAL A 395 17.54 35.82 -21.72
N GLU A 396 16.54 34.97 -21.93
CA GLU A 396 15.43 35.20 -22.85
C GLU A 396 14.10 35.17 -22.09
N THR A 397 13.61 36.33 -21.64
CA THR A 397 12.31 36.41 -20.94
C THR A 397 11.14 36.67 -21.89
N ARG A 398 11.40 37.31 -23.03
CA ARG A 398 10.35 37.67 -23.99
C ARG A 398 9.69 36.41 -24.54
N ARG A 399 8.35 36.34 -24.46
CA ARG A 399 7.45 35.22 -24.86
C ARG A 399 7.32 34.06 -23.88
N TRP A 400 8.07 34.10 -22.78
CA TRP A 400 7.96 33.13 -21.70
C TRP A 400 7.16 33.72 -20.56
N LYS A 401 6.34 32.90 -19.91
CA LYS A 401 5.53 33.34 -18.77
C LYS A 401 6.32 33.25 -17.47
N GLN A 402 7.16 32.23 -17.37
CA GLN A 402 8.03 32.02 -16.23
C GLN A 402 9.40 31.59 -16.72
N VAL A 403 10.44 32.14 -16.10
CA VAL A 403 11.82 31.74 -16.33
C VAL A 403 12.50 31.60 -14.98
N VAL A 404 12.92 30.38 -14.67
CA VAL A 404 13.54 30.03 -13.38
C VAL A 404 14.88 29.38 -13.65
N GLU A 405 15.90 29.76 -12.88
CA GLU A 405 17.25 29.21 -13.00
C GLU A 405 17.75 28.72 -11.65
N VAL A 406 18.16 27.46 -11.59
CA VAL A 406 18.68 26.80 -10.39
C VAL A 406 20.11 26.33 -10.59
N GLY A 407 20.84 26.15 -9.49
CA GLY A 407 22.12 25.44 -9.49
C GLY A 407 21.85 23.94 -9.41
N TYR A 408 22.61 23.16 -10.17
CA TYR A 408 22.51 21.71 -10.24
C TYR A 408 23.90 21.10 -10.11
N GLU A 409 24.04 20.08 -9.27
CA GLU A 409 25.28 19.31 -9.17
C GLU A 409 25.07 17.97 -9.88
N SER A 410 25.94 17.67 -10.85
CA SER A 410 25.92 16.42 -11.60
C SER A 410 27.08 15.52 -11.15
N PRO A 411 26.84 14.51 -10.31
CA PRO A 411 27.90 13.61 -9.85
C PRO A 411 28.55 12.79 -10.96
N THR A 412 27.84 12.51 -12.06
CA THR A 412 28.35 11.62 -13.11
C THR A 412 28.51 12.29 -14.47
N GLY A 413 27.90 13.47 -14.67
CA GLY A 413 27.88 14.14 -15.98
C GLY A 413 26.95 13.46 -16.99
N SER A 414 26.02 12.61 -16.56
CA SER A 414 25.21 11.75 -17.43
C SER A 414 23.71 12.03 -17.38
N LEU A 415 23.35 13.26 -17.02
CA LEU A 415 21.97 13.70 -16.84
C LEU A 415 21.08 13.30 -18.02
N THR A 416 20.00 12.61 -17.66
CA THR A 416 18.97 12.10 -18.57
C THR A 416 17.61 12.52 -18.07
N LEU A 417 16.86 13.23 -18.91
CA LEU A 417 15.46 13.58 -18.65
C LEU A 417 14.59 12.35 -18.92
N ARG A 418 13.57 12.12 -18.10
CA ARG A 418 12.63 11.01 -18.17
C ARG A 418 11.22 11.48 -17.84
N ASP A 419 10.25 10.97 -18.58
CA ASP A 419 8.82 11.22 -18.35
C ASP A 419 8.13 10.02 -17.65
N GLY A 420 6.84 10.15 -17.33
CA GLY A 420 6.09 9.12 -16.57
C GLY A 420 5.95 7.78 -17.29
N ILE A 421 5.98 7.78 -18.63
CA ILE A 421 5.82 6.57 -19.46
C ILE A 421 7.17 5.98 -19.92
N GLY A 422 8.28 6.57 -19.49
CA GLY A 422 9.62 6.05 -19.74
C GLY A 422 10.32 6.57 -20.98
N ASN A 423 9.79 7.60 -21.66
CA ASN A 423 10.56 8.30 -22.69
C ASN A 423 11.76 8.99 -22.04
N THR A 424 12.92 8.91 -22.68
CA THR A 424 14.15 9.48 -22.13
C THR A 424 14.88 10.38 -23.12
N LEU A 425 15.59 11.37 -22.57
CA LEU A 425 16.45 12.28 -23.31
C LEU A 425 17.78 12.44 -22.59
N GLY A 426 18.76 11.62 -23.00
CA GLY A 426 20.08 11.58 -22.39
C GLY A 426 21.07 12.61 -22.92
N GLY A 427 22.20 12.74 -22.21
CA GLY A 427 23.34 13.52 -22.65
C GLY A 427 23.12 15.04 -22.56
N LEU A 428 22.44 15.48 -21.50
CA LEU A 428 22.09 16.88 -21.30
C LEU A 428 23.25 17.75 -20.79
N ILE A 429 24.30 17.11 -20.26
CA ILE A 429 25.52 17.77 -19.82
C ILE A 429 26.51 17.92 -20.97
N ALA A 430 26.92 19.17 -21.25
CA ALA A 430 27.92 19.45 -22.27
C ALA A 430 29.27 18.83 -21.90
N GLY A 431 29.76 17.89 -22.71
CA GLY A 431 31.04 17.20 -22.48
C GLY A 431 30.98 16.01 -21.52
N GLY A 432 29.83 15.72 -20.92
CA GLY A 432 29.61 14.52 -20.12
C GLY A 432 30.47 14.41 -18.86
N ARG A 433 30.81 15.54 -18.22
CA ARG A 433 31.71 15.58 -17.06
C ARG A 433 30.94 15.87 -15.78
N PRO A 434 31.33 15.26 -14.65
CA PRO A 434 30.84 15.67 -13.34
C PRO A 434 31.10 17.15 -13.04
N GLY A 435 30.28 17.74 -12.18
CA GLY A 435 30.50 19.06 -11.60
C GLY A 435 29.25 19.92 -11.48
N SER A 436 29.47 21.21 -11.28
CA SER A 436 28.41 22.20 -11.07
C SER A 436 27.91 22.82 -12.37
N TYR A 437 26.60 22.80 -12.52
CA TYR A 437 25.86 23.30 -13.66
C TYR A 437 24.75 24.26 -13.22
N ARG A 438 24.22 24.98 -14.20
CA ARG A 438 23.02 25.80 -14.07
C ARG A 438 21.98 25.26 -15.02
N VAL A 439 20.76 25.18 -14.53
CA VAL A 439 19.59 24.75 -15.30
C VAL A 439 18.61 25.90 -15.33
N ARG A 440 18.35 26.44 -16.52
CA ARG A 440 17.34 27.48 -16.75
C ARG A 440 16.15 26.89 -17.47
N VAL A 441 14.98 26.99 -16.85
CA VAL A 441 13.72 26.49 -17.36
C VAL A 441 12.85 27.67 -17.74
N HIS A 442 12.39 27.68 -19.00
CA HIS A 442 11.41 28.62 -19.47
C HIS A 442 10.10 27.87 -19.69
N LEU A 443 9.01 28.41 -19.17
CA LEU A 443 7.70 27.76 -19.18
C LEU A 443 6.63 28.72 -19.68
N ARG A 444 5.73 28.21 -20.51
CA ARG A 444 4.50 28.90 -20.93
C ARG A 444 3.36 27.91 -21.17
N GLY A 445 2.13 28.43 -21.22
CA GLY A 445 0.93 27.63 -21.51
C GLY A 445 0.31 26.93 -20.29
N ARG A 446 0.98 26.95 -19.14
CA ARG A 446 0.49 26.36 -17.88
C ARG A 446 -0.86 26.93 -17.42
N GLU A 447 -1.06 28.23 -17.61
CA GLU A 447 -2.31 28.94 -17.28
C GLU A 447 -3.51 28.39 -18.06
N LEU A 448 -3.33 28.06 -19.35
CA LEU A 448 -4.37 27.47 -20.19
C LEU A 448 -4.75 26.09 -19.68
N VAL A 449 -3.75 25.28 -19.33
CA VAL A 449 -3.94 23.93 -18.80
C VAL A 449 -4.69 23.92 -17.46
N GLN A 450 -4.52 24.95 -16.64
CA GLN A 450 -5.21 25.07 -15.36
C GLN A 450 -6.64 25.61 -15.50
N ALA A 451 -6.94 26.31 -16.58
CA ALA A 451 -8.22 26.98 -16.78
C ALA A 451 -9.34 26.05 -17.30
N VAL A 452 -8.99 24.91 -17.88
CA VAL A 452 -9.97 23.99 -18.47
C VAL A 452 -9.74 22.54 -18.00
N PRO A 453 -10.81 21.73 -17.86
CA PRO A 453 -10.66 20.33 -17.42
C PRO A 453 -9.88 19.44 -18.41
N TRP A 454 -9.97 19.75 -19.71
CA TRP A 454 -9.39 18.93 -20.78
C TRP A 454 -8.65 19.83 -21.78
N PRO A 455 -7.47 20.36 -21.40
CA PRO A 455 -6.72 21.22 -22.28
C PRO A 455 -6.18 20.43 -23.48
N PRO A 456 -6.01 21.08 -24.64
CA PRO A 456 -5.39 20.44 -25.79
C PRO A 456 -3.96 19.96 -25.46
N ASP A 457 -3.57 18.79 -25.95
CA ASP A 457 -2.18 18.34 -25.87
C ASP A 457 -1.21 19.34 -26.50
N GLY A 458 0.01 19.39 -25.95
CA GLY A 458 1.03 20.32 -26.39
C GLY A 458 0.76 21.78 -25.99
N SER A 459 -0.24 22.05 -25.15
CA SER A 459 -0.50 23.41 -24.65
C SER A 459 0.65 23.96 -23.79
N VAL A 460 1.41 23.07 -23.13
CA VAL A 460 2.57 23.46 -22.30
C VAL A 460 3.83 23.34 -23.13
N GLU A 461 4.62 24.41 -23.13
CA GLU A 461 5.94 24.43 -23.75
C GLU A 461 7.00 24.71 -22.69
N MET A 462 8.05 23.89 -22.71
CA MET A 462 9.17 23.97 -21.79
C MET A 462 10.48 24.03 -22.56
N LEU A 463 11.32 25.01 -22.23
CA LEU A 463 12.69 25.11 -22.72
C LEU A 463 13.67 24.98 -21.55
N ILE A 464 14.40 23.86 -21.51
CA ILE A 464 15.39 23.55 -20.50
C ILE A 464 16.78 23.83 -21.08
N MET A 465 17.50 24.77 -20.50
CA MET A 465 18.88 25.07 -20.87
C MET A 465 19.83 24.59 -19.77
N VAL A 466 20.85 23.82 -20.13
CA VAL A 466 21.88 23.31 -19.21
C VAL A 466 23.25 23.84 -19.61
N TYR A 467 23.98 24.43 -18.68
CA TYR A 467 25.30 25.01 -18.94
C TYR A 467 26.18 25.06 -17.67
N PRO A 468 27.53 25.11 -17.81
CA PRO A 468 28.43 25.17 -16.65
C PRO A 468 28.18 26.40 -15.77
N GLY A 469 28.27 26.23 -14.44
CA GLY A 469 28.25 27.34 -13.50
C GLY A 469 28.23 26.92 -12.03
N GLU A 470 28.98 27.67 -11.20
CA GLU A 470 29.25 27.31 -9.80
C GLU A 470 28.23 27.87 -8.80
N ARG A 471 27.33 28.76 -9.24
CA ARG A 471 26.37 29.41 -8.35
C ARG A 471 25.24 28.45 -7.98
N LYS A 472 25.06 28.20 -6.68
CA LYS A 472 23.97 27.36 -6.14
C LYS A 472 22.64 28.08 -5.95
N SER A 473 22.62 29.41 -5.85
CA SER A 473 21.38 30.15 -5.59
C SER A 473 20.41 30.16 -6.78
N SER A 474 19.12 30.07 -6.49
CA SER A 474 18.07 30.18 -7.50
C SER A 474 17.87 31.64 -7.94
N VAL A 475 17.42 31.83 -9.18
CA VAL A 475 17.08 33.12 -9.77
C VAL A 475 15.75 33.01 -10.51
N ILE A 476 14.82 33.91 -10.22
CA ILE A 476 13.53 34.01 -10.92
C ILE A 476 13.59 35.28 -11.78
N TYR A 477 13.35 35.14 -13.08
CA TYR A 477 13.26 36.28 -13.99
C TYR A 477 11.79 36.59 -14.26
N ARG A 478 11.44 37.88 -14.19
CA ARG A 478 10.09 38.40 -14.46
C ARG A 478 10.08 39.18 -15.77
#